data_AF-A0A1I0FH57-F1
#
_entry.id   AF-A0A1I0FH57-F1
#
_cell.length_a   1.000
_cell.length_b   1.000
_cell.length_c   1.000
_cell.angle_alpha   90.00
_cell.angle_beta   90.00
_cell.angle_gamma   90.00
#
_symmetry.space_group_name_H-M   'P 1'
#
loop_
_entity.id
_entity.type
_entity.pdbx_description
1 polymer ?
#
loop_
_entity_poly.entity_id
_entity_poly.type
_entity_poly.pdbx_seq_one_letter_code
_entity_poly.pdbx_strand_id
1 'polypeptide(L)'
;MRLYRPKSDYIQYLFDRDKRIINSENTIGVPIRLNELIYFLPIDSPSVSDYEDGVLKKSSPTIMRMFDLKTKIYLGKCLFSNMFSVPYKELEVVDITDFDEEKFVLMEKKLEYIKRNHDRIMKSAKMLFKQKSRNYKQSYLKSTVDFTKIENASLEWEIQKYGKHYNRFPDQNFFLINPNIDGLSEYYLMNKEVKIAKIVFDNSLQKIDSILEIYNAEYAPLECFNKDKLDSERMTAWFKGRGIPSWRDGLDDFLENLGIENKDFLLNRAYGLSLSDQYWMNPVERLMDWKDINFFDHDFNSQDFIDASFEDKFVDNRAVDFYSPNNTSDGMLKKVWIVGEDNQRYLLKGSFKRKGLEPFNEVLSGMIAQAINLEYIPYTIEVMNKTLFSKCKCFIGKDTELISAYAILAKENIDMKENCVNVMNHYIRILKEKSVFAVEEKLAKMFILDYLMVNQDRHLGNFGIIRNVNSLKWEDIAPNFDSGQAMFSQKEVYEMNFVKAEGCFFNNKNLDFEEILKHAQTLFPSIQLNFESLESIPYKWKNELKKYQYVSLISDEKIDVLIEGLKLRIAKLKENLFNRL
;
A
#
# COMPACT_ATOMS: atom_id res chain seq x y z
N MET A 1 12.12 -13.69 17.03
CA MET A 1 12.26 -15.03 16.39
C MET A 1 11.29 -15.98 17.05
N ARG A 2 10.43 -16.64 16.27
CA ARG A 2 9.43 -17.64 16.71
C ARG A 2 9.77 -19.00 16.10
N LEU A 3 9.13 -20.06 16.60
CA LEU A 3 9.18 -21.39 15.99
C LEU A 3 8.05 -21.53 14.96
N TYR A 4 8.32 -22.27 13.90
CA TYR A 4 7.37 -22.50 12.83
C TYR A 4 7.28 -23.98 12.49
N ARG A 5 6.15 -24.35 11.89
CA ARG A 5 5.92 -25.64 11.25
C ARG A 5 5.49 -25.38 9.80
N PRO A 6 6.05 -26.08 8.81
CA PRO A 6 5.56 -26.02 7.44
C PRO A 6 4.21 -26.74 7.31
N LYS A 7 3.30 -26.23 6.48
CA LYS A 7 2.02 -26.90 6.19
C LYS A 7 2.25 -28.26 5.53
N SER A 8 1.41 -29.22 5.89
CA SER A 8 1.59 -30.63 5.50
C SER A 8 1.49 -30.85 3.99
N ASP A 9 0.62 -30.11 3.29
CA ASP A 9 0.49 -30.18 1.83
C ASP A 9 1.77 -29.71 1.12
N TYR A 10 2.35 -28.60 1.58
CA TYR A 10 3.59 -28.07 1.04
C TYR A 10 4.79 -28.99 1.32
N ILE A 11 4.92 -29.49 2.56
CA ILE A 11 6.03 -30.37 2.92
C ILE A 11 5.98 -31.67 2.11
N GLN A 12 4.78 -32.22 1.90
CA GLN A 12 4.56 -33.41 1.08
C GLN A 12 4.94 -33.14 -0.38
N TYR A 13 4.52 -32.01 -0.92
CA TYR A 13 4.87 -31.55 -2.27
C TYR A 13 6.39 -31.48 -2.51
N LEU A 14 7.16 -30.99 -1.52
CA LEU A 14 8.62 -30.97 -1.59
C LEU A 14 9.23 -32.37 -1.40
N PHE A 15 8.71 -33.16 -0.46
CA PHE A 15 9.19 -34.53 -0.21
C PHE A 15 9.05 -35.45 -1.43
N ASP A 16 8.02 -35.25 -2.25
CA ASP A 16 7.86 -35.99 -3.50
C ASP A 16 8.89 -35.62 -4.57
N ARG A 17 9.53 -34.45 -4.44
CA ARG A 17 10.61 -34.00 -5.31
C ARG A 17 11.98 -34.31 -4.75
N ASP A 18 12.19 -34.26 -3.44
CA ASP A 18 13.44 -34.64 -2.79
C ASP A 18 13.18 -35.41 -1.48
N LYS A 19 13.52 -36.70 -1.49
CA LYS A 19 13.34 -37.61 -0.34
C LYS A 19 14.24 -37.30 0.85
N ARG A 20 15.14 -36.32 0.75
CA ARG A 20 15.97 -35.80 1.86
C ARG A 20 15.23 -34.76 2.71
N ILE A 21 14.08 -34.28 2.26
CA ILE A 21 13.19 -33.42 3.07
C ILE A 21 12.65 -34.25 4.24
N ILE A 22 12.65 -33.67 5.44
CA ILE A 22 12.05 -34.30 6.61
C ILE A 22 10.55 -34.05 6.55
N ASN A 23 9.79 -35.08 6.18
CA ASN A 23 8.33 -35.05 6.15
C ASN A 23 7.77 -35.67 7.42
N SER A 24 7.53 -34.84 8.43
CA SER A 24 6.95 -35.24 9.71
C SER A 24 6.10 -34.10 10.25
N GLU A 25 4.90 -34.41 10.73
CA GLU A 25 3.99 -33.44 11.35
C GLU A 25 4.62 -32.74 12.58
N ASN A 26 5.62 -33.36 13.20
CA ASN A 26 6.34 -32.79 14.34
C ASN A 26 7.54 -31.93 13.95
N THR A 27 7.75 -31.68 12.66
CA THR A 27 8.89 -30.87 12.19
C THR A 27 8.69 -29.42 12.62
N ILE A 28 9.53 -28.98 13.55
CA ILE A 28 9.58 -27.59 14.01
C ILE A 28 10.94 -27.01 13.60
N GLY A 29 10.97 -25.73 13.31
CA GLY A 29 12.17 -25.07 12.84
C GLY A 29 12.05 -23.56 12.89
N VAL A 30 13.04 -22.93 12.27
CA VAL A 30 13.09 -21.48 12.14
C VAL A 30 13.29 -21.11 10.68
N PRO A 31 12.57 -20.11 10.14
CA PRO A 31 12.89 -19.56 8.85
C PRO A 31 14.23 -18.80 8.92
N ILE A 32 15.06 -18.96 7.90
CA ILE A 32 16.34 -18.27 7.69
C ILE A 32 16.39 -17.71 6.26
N ARG A 33 17.24 -16.71 6.01
CA ARG A 33 17.44 -16.16 4.66
C ARG A 33 18.60 -16.85 3.95
N LEU A 34 18.39 -17.36 2.75
CA LEU A 34 19.50 -17.76 1.88
C LEU A 34 19.28 -17.16 0.50
N ASN A 35 20.24 -16.34 0.08
CA ASN A 35 20.12 -15.50 -1.12
C ASN A 35 18.88 -14.58 -1.02
N GLU A 36 18.01 -14.63 -2.01
CA GLU A 36 16.74 -13.91 -2.06
C GLU A 36 15.56 -14.73 -1.51
N LEU A 37 15.80 -15.95 -0.98
CA LEU A 37 14.74 -16.86 -0.59
C LEU A 37 14.69 -17.15 0.92
N ILE A 38 13.48 -17.41 1.43
CA ILE A 38 13.22 -17.95 2.76
C ILE A 38 13.46 -19.46 2.71
N TYR A 39 14.22 -19.92 3.70
CA TYR A 39 14.48 -21.32 3.94
C TYR A 39 13.97 -21.71 5.32
N PHE A 40 13.27 -22.82 5.41
CA PHE A 40 13.00 -23.45 6.70
C PHE A 40 14.25 -24.23 7.15
N LEU A 41 14.78 -23.92 8.33
CA LEU A 41 15.84 -24.68 8.99
C LEU A 41 15.20 -25.54 10.09
N PRO A 42 15.07 -26.87 9.89
CA PRO A 42 14.56 -27.76 10.91
C PRO A 42 15.48 -27.75 12.14
N ILE A 43 14.86 -27.78 13.31
CA ILE A 43 15.53 -28.02 14.58
C ILE A 43 14.99 -29.28 15.21
N ASP A 44 15.86 -29.99 15.90
CA ASP A 44 15.53 -31.27 16.50
C ASP A 44 15.99 -31.31 17.96
N SER A 45 15.33 -32.14 18.76
CA SER A 45 15.67 -32.38 20.16
C SER A 45 16.84 -33.37 20.28
N PRO A 46 17.45 -33.49 21.48
CA PRO A 46 18.47 -34.52 21.72
C PRO A 46 17.94 -35.91 21.41
N SER A 47 18.77 -36.71 20.74
CA SER A 47 18.43 -38.09 20.38
C SER A 47 19.62 -39.02 20.64
N VAL A 48 19.37 -40.32 20.78
CA VAL A 48 20.44 -41.32 20.98
C VAL A 48 21.48 -41.27 19.86
N SER A 49 21.07 -40.98 18.63
CA SER A 49 21.95 -40.86 17.45
C SER A 49 23.02 -39.76 17.56
N ASP A 50 22.85 -38.83 18.51
CA ASP A 50 23.77 -37.72 18.72
C ASP A 50 25.04 -38.10 19.47
N TYR A 51 25.07 -39.29 20.07
CA TYR A 51 26.18 -39.81 20.85
C TYR A 51 26.92 -40.90 20.07
N GLU A 52 28.23 -40.98 20.29
CA GLU A 52 29.11 -42.05 19.83
C GLU A 52 29.89 -42.53 21.06
N ASP A 53 29.75 -43.80 21.41
CA ASP A 53 30.33 -44.38 22.63
C ASP A 53 30.04 -43.59 23.92
N GLY A 54 28.82 -43.06 24.03
CA GLY A 54 28.37 -42.24 25.16
C GLY A 54 28.87 -40.78 25.14
N VAL A 55 29.67 -40.38 24.15
CA VAL A 55 30.17 -39.01 23.98
C VAL A 55 29.37 -38.26 22.93
N LEU A 56 28.94 -37.04 23.25
CA LEU A 56 28.21 -36.19 22.30
C LEU A 56 29.09 -35.85 21.09
N LYS A 57 28.63 -36.16 19.87
CA LYS A 57 29.34 -35.84 18.63
C LYS A 57 29.53 -34.33 18.48
N LYS A 58 30.63 -33.89 17.89
CA LYS A 58 30.87 -32.47 17.58
C LYS A 58 29.91 -31.98 16.49
N SER A 59 29.73 -30.65 16.41
CA SER A 59 29.04 -30.04 15.26
C SER A 59 29.79 -30.32 13.96
N SER A 60 29.07 -30.44 12.85
CA SER A 60 29.58 -30.72 11.52
C SER A 60 29.12 -29.63 10.53
N PRO A 61 29.58 -29.65 9.26
CA PRO A 61 29.06 -28.74 8.24
C PRO A 61 27.54 -28.84 8.01
N THR A 62 26.91 -29.98 8.35
CA THR A 62 25.47 -30.22 8.16
C THR A 62 24.65 -30.08 9.44
N ILE A 63 25.28 -30.07 10.62
CA ILE A 63 24.60 -30.07 11.91
C ILE A 63 25.31 -29.13 12.89
N MET A 64 24.59 -28.17 13.45
CA MET A 64 25.07 -27.37 14.58
C MET A 64 24.31 -27.75 15.86
N ARG A 65 25.07 -28.07 16.91
CA ARG A 65 24.54 -28.46 18.22
C ARG A 65 24.34 -27.24 19.11
N MET A 66 23.17 -27.18 19.74
CA MET A 66 22.72 -26.10 20.61
C MET A 66 22.94 -26.47 22.07
N PHE A 67 23.32 -25.49 22.89
CA PHE A 67 23.58 -25.67 24.31
C PHE A 67 22.99 -24.52 25.12
N ASP A 68 22.49 -24.81 26.32
CA ASP A 68 22.05 -23.79 27.26
C ASP A 68 23.22 -22.83 27.55
N LEU A 69 22.94 -21.53 27.46
CA LEU A 69 23.99 -20.53 27.54
C LEU A 69 24.62 -20.47 28.94
N LYS A 70 23.83 -20.78 29.98
CA LYS A 70 24.24 -20.75 31.39
C LYS A 70 24.75 -22.13 31.83
N THR A 71 23.94 -23.17 31.66
CA THR A 71 24.22 -24.50 32.21
C THR A 71 25.06 -25.39 31.29
N LYS A 72 25.21 -25.01 30.02
CA LYS A 72 25.88 -25.81 28.97
C LYS A 72 25.23 -27.17 28.70
N ILE A 73 24.00 -27.38 29.18
CA ILE A 73 23.22 -28.57 28.87
C ILE A 73 22.90 -28.61 27.37
N TYR A 74 23.01 -29.79 26.75
CA TYR A 74 22.71 -29.99 25.34
C TYR A 74 21.20 -29.86 25.08
N LEU A 75 20.83 -28.93 24.19
CA LEU A 75 19.43 -28.59 23.92
C LEU A 75 18.88 -29.26 22.66
N GLY A 76 19.74 -29.74 21.76
CA GLY A 76 19.34 -30.26 20.46
C GLY A 76 20.18 -29.70 19.31
N LYS A 77 19.69 -29.74 18.07
CA LYS A 77 20.50 -29.45 16.88
C LYS A 77 19.73 -28.74 15.76
N CYS A 78 20.43 -27.93 14.97
CA CYS A 78 19.96 -27.39 13.70
C CYS A 78 20.39 -28.32 12.55
N LEU A 79 19.47 -28.64 11.63
CA LEU A 79 19.68 -29.62 10.55
C LEU A 79 19.85 -28.94 9.18
N PHE A 80 21.05 -28.41 8.89
CA PHE A 80 21.31 -27.69 7.64
C PHE A 80 21.22 -28.58 6.40
N SER A 81 21.54 -29.87 6.49
CA SER A 81 21.40 -30.79 5.35
C SER A 81 19.96 -30.97 4.87
N ASN A 82 18.99 -30.62 5.72
CA ASN A 82 17.57 -30.82 5.51
C ASN A 82 16.80 -29.50 5.40
N MET A 83 17.51 -28.36 5.34
CA MET A 83 16.86 -27.08 5.11
C MET A 83 16.29 -27.03 3.69
N PHE A 84 15.20 -26.28 3.50
CA PHE A 84 14.52 -26.19 2.22
C PHE A 84 13.89 -24.81 2.02
N SER A 85 13.83 -24.34 0.77
CA SER A 85 13.10 -23.12 0.44
C SER A 85 11.62 -23.30 0.77
N VAL A 86 10.98 -22.29 1.35
CA VAL A 86 9.58 -22.33 1.78
C VAL A 86 8.92 -20.96 1.54
N PRO A 87 7.72 -20.89 0.95
CA PRO A 87 6.90 -19.68 0.96
C PRO A 87 6.52 -19.33 2.38
N TYR A 88 6.59 -18.06 2.77
CA TYR A 88 6.20 -17.70 4.13
C TYR A 88 4.75 -18.11 4.46
N LYS A 89 3.82 -18.05 3.49
CA LYS A 89 2.42 -18.49 3.66
C LYS A 89 2.24 -19.99 3.93
N GLU A 90 3.28 -20.78 3.70
CA GLU A 90 3.33 -22.21 4.01
C GLU A 90 3.97 -22.49 5.37
N LEU A 91 4.23 -21.46 6.18
CA LEU A 91 4.69 -21.57 7.55
C LEU A 91 3.59 -21.19 8.55
N GLU A 92 3.34 -22.06 9.51
CA GLU A 92 2.45 -21.84 10.63
C GLU A 92 3.27 -21.54 11.88
N VAL A 93 2.90 -20.49 12.61
CA VAL A 93 3.54 -20.17 13.89
C VAL A 93 3.20 -21.28 14.89
N VAL A 94 4.23 -21.82 15.54
CA VAL A 94 4.03 -22.73 16.67
C VAL A 94 3.80 -21.88 17.90
N ASP A 95 2.59 -21.91 18.44
CA ASP A 95 2.32 -21.35 19.75
C ASP A 95 2.97 -22.24 20.81
N ILE A 96 4.00 -21.70 21.47
CA ILE A 96 4.71 -22.42 22.51
C ILE A 96 3.98 -22.36 23.84
N THR A 97 3.01 -21.45 24.01
CA THR A 97 2.29 -21.26 25.29
C THR A 97 1.34 -22.41 25.62
N ASP A 98 0.93 -23.17 24.61
CA ASP A 98 0.14 -24.40 24.76
C ASP A 98 1.00 -25.62 25.14
N PHE A 99 2.33 -25.48 25.25
CA PHE A 99 3.19 -26.57 25.70
C PHE A 99 3.19 -26.70 27.22
N ASP A 100 3.44 -27.93 27.70
CA ASP A 100 3.79 -28.15 29.09
C ASP A 100 5.01 -27.30 29.49
N GLU A 101 5.14 -27.03 30.79
CA GLU A 101 6.14 -26.11 31.33
C GLU A 101 7.58 -26.51 30.94
N GLU A 102 7.90 -27.82 30.96
CA GLU A 102 9.22 -28.31 30.59
C GLU A 102 9.56 -28.07 29.12
N LYS A 103 8.61 -28.37 28.24
CA LYS A 103 8.76 -28.19 26.79
C LYS A 103 8.77 -26.71 26.42
N PHE A 104 7.96 -25.88 27.07
CA PHE A 104 7.98 -24.42 26.93
C PHE A 104 9.39 -23.88 27.23
N VAL A 105 9.93 -24.19 28.41
CA VAL A 105 11.27 -23.74 28.84
C VAL A 105 12.37 -24.23 27.89
N LEU A 106 12.29 -25.48 27.42
CA LEU A 106 13.23 -26.02 26.44
C LEU A 106 13.19 -25.25 25.11
N MET A 107 12.00 -24.93 24.60
CA MET A 107 11.83 -24.21 23.35
C MET A 107 12.29 -22.75 23.46
N GLU A 108 12.01 -22.08 24.58
CA GLU A 108 12.55 -20.73 24.84
C GLU A 108 14.07 -20.70 24.83
N LYS A 109 14.72 -21.67 25.49
CA LYS A 109 16.19 -21.80 25.51
C LYS A 109 16.77 -22.06 24.12
N LYS A 110 16.12 -22.89 23.31
CA LYS A 110 16.52 -23.10 21.90
C LYS A 110 16.41 -21.81 21.10
N LEU A 111 15.30 -21.08 21.24
CA LEU A 111 15.09 -19.79 20.56
C LEU A 111 16.14 -18.76 21.00
N GLU A 112 16.47 -18.68 22.30
CA GLU A 112 17.51 -17.80 22.81
C GLU A 112 18.88 -18.14 22.21
N TYR A 113 19.24 -19.43 22.17
CA TYR A 113 20.48 -19.88 21.57
C TYR A 113 20.58 -19.48 20.10
N ILE A 114 19.53 -19.74 19.32
CA ILE A 114 19.50 -19.43 17.89
C ILE A 114 19.61 -17.91 17.68
N LYS A 115 18.86 -17.10 18.44
CA LYS A 115 18.94 -15.62 18.38
C LYS A 115 20.37 -15.14 18.61
N ARG A 116 21.06 -15.65 19.64
CA ARG A 116 22.44 -15.22 19.96
C ARG A 116 23.49 -15.75 18.99
N ASN A 117 23.23 -16.86 18.28
CA ASN A 117 24.16 -17.48 17.35
C ASN A 117 23.74 -17.30 15.89
N HIS A 118 22.88 -16.31 15.61
CA HIS A 118 22.26 -16.08 14.32
C HIS A 118 23.29 -15.98 13.18
N ASP A 119 24.30 -15.11 13.32
CA ASP A 119 25.36 -14.94 12.30
C ASP A 119 26.09 -16.24 11.97
N ARG A 120 26.33 -17.08 12.98
CA ARG A 120 27.00 -18.38 12.81
C ARG A 120 26.12 -19.37 12.06
N ILE A 121 24.82 -19.38 12.35
CA ILE A 121 23.82 -20.20 11.64
C ILE A 121 23.78 -19.79 10.18
N MET A 122 23.67 -18.49 9.92
CA MET A 122 23.63 -17.93 8.57
C MET A 122 24.90 -18.25 7.78
N LYS A 123 26.08 -18.12 8.41
CA LYS A 123 27.36 -18.49 7.79
C LYS A 123 27.42 -19.97 7.44
N SER A 124 26.94 -20.85 8.33
CA SER A 124 26.92 -22.30 8.13
C SER A 124 25.96 -22.71 7.02
N ALA A 125 24.75 -22.16 7.02
CA ALA A 125 23.76 -22.38 5.99
C ALA A 125 24.23 -21.90 4.61
N LYS A 126 24.77 -20.67 4.50
CA LYS A 126 25.35 -20.13 3.25
C LYS A 126 26.52 -20.98 2.73
N MET A 127 27.38 -21.47 3.64
CA MET A 127 28.50 -22.34 3.27
C MET A 127 28.00 -23.67 2.69
N LEU A 128 27.08 -24.35 3.36
CA LEU A 128 26.54 -25.62 2.88
C LEU A 128 25.79 -25.46 1.55
N PHE A 129 24.97 -24.41 1.44
CA PHE A 129 24.30 -24.02 0.20
C PHE A 129 25.31 -23.88 -0.94
N LYS A 130 26.34 -23.04 -0.76
CA LYS A 130 27.38 -22.81 -1.76
C LYS A 130 28.10 -24.10 -2.18
N GLN A 131 28.43 -24.96 -1.22
CA GLN A 131 29.12 -26.23 -1.51
C GLN A 131 28.23 -27.18 -2.33
N LYS A 132 26.94 -27.28 -1.97
CA LYS A 132 25.96 -28.10 -2.68
C LYS A 132 25.70 -27.58 -4.10
N SER A 133 25.39 -26.28 -4.24
CA SER A 133 25.06 -25.66 -5.53
C SER A 133 26.25 -25.60 -6.50
N ARG A 134 27.49 -25.65 -5.98
CA ARG A 134 28.72 -25.73 -6.81
C ARG A 134 29.24 -27.16 -6.99
N ASN A 135 28.45 -28.18 -6.63
CA ASN A 135 28.79 -29.60 -6.81
C ASN A 135 30.16 -30.00 -6.23
N TYR A 136 30.47 -29.53 -5.02
CA TYR A 136 31.69 -29.98 -4.35
C TYR A 136 31.61 -31.48 -4.01
N LYS A 137 32.76 -32.14 -3.80
CA LYS A 137 32.87 -33.61 -3.70
C LYS A 137 32.78 -34.17 -2.27
N GLN A 138 32.46 -33.37 -1.25
CA GLN A 138 32.35 -33.86 0.12
C GLN A 138 31.21 -34.89 0.27
N SER A 139 31.44 -35.95 1.03
CA SER A 139 30.51 -37.08 1.16
C SER A 139 29.14 -36.67 1.71
N TYR A 140 29.10 -35.74 2.67
CA TYR A 140 27.86 -35.25 3.28
C TYR A 140 26.93 -34.50 2.32
N LEU A 141 27.43 -34.05 1.15
CA LEU A 141 26.61 -33.38 0.14
C LEU A 141 25.69 -34.34 -0.60
N LYS A 142 25.98 -35.65 -0.59
CA LYS A 142 25.11 -36.68 -1.18
C LYS A 142 23.77 -36.77 -0.44
N SER A 143 23.82 -36.71 0.89
CA SER A 143 22.65 -36.73 1.79
C SER A 143 22.05 -35.35 2.07
N THR A 144 22.58 -34.27 1.49
CA THR A 144 22.04 -32.91 1.62
C THR A 144 21.00 -32.65 0.54
N VAL A 145 19.87 -32.02 0.90
CA VAL A 145 18.80 -31.59 -0.02
C VAL A 145 19.38 -30.90 -1.26
N ASP A 146 18.77 -31.16 -2.43
CA ASP A 146 19.08 -30.43 -3.65
C ASP A 146 18.41 -29.06 -3.63
N PHE A 147 19.16 -28.06 -3.16
CA PHE A 147 18.63 -26.72 -2.97
C PHE A 147 18.09 -26.11 -4.26
N THR A 148 18.79 -26.24 -5.39
CA THR A 148 18.33 -25.68 -6.66
C THR A 148 17.01 -26.33 -7.11
N LYS A 149 16.90 -27.66 -6.98
CA LYS A 149 15.64 -28.36 -7.30
C LYS A 149 14.48 -27.90 -6.43
N ILE A 150 14.73 -27.72 -5.13
CA ILE A 150 13.71 -27.30 -4.17
C ILE A 150 13.36 -25.82 -4.29
N GLU A 151 14.30 -24.94 -4.62
CA GLU A 151 14.02 -23.52 -4.91
C GLU A 151 13.07 -23.40 -6.11
N ASN A 152 13.34 -24.11 -7.21
CA ASN A 152 12.44 -24.11 -8.36
C ASN A 152 11.05 -24.64 -8.01
N ALA A 153 10.99 -25.76 -7.27
CA ALA A 153 9.71 -26.33 -6.82
C ALA A 153 8.92 -25.37 -5.91
N SER A 154 9.62 -24.66 -5.03
CA SER A 154 9.05 -23.64 -4.14
C SER A 154 8.46 -22.48 -4.96
N LEU A 155 9.21 -21.94 -5.92
CA LEU A 155 8.74 -20.87 -6.80
C LEU A 155 7.54 -21.30 -7.66
N GLU A 156 7.54 -22.53 -8.20
CA GLU A 156 6.42 -23.10 -8.96
C GLU A 156 5.15 -23.19 -8.11
N TRP A 157 5.28 -23.67 -6.87
CA TRP A 157 4.16 -23.78 -5.94
C TRP A 157 3.50 -22.44 -5.67
N GLU A 158 4.29 -21.39 -5.49
CA GLU A 158 3.78 -20.06 -5.17
C GLU A 158 3.01 -19.42 -6.31
N ILE A 159 3.55 -19.53 -7.52
CA ILE A 159 2.88 -19.03 -8.71
C ILE A 159 1.59 -19.80 -8.93
N GLN A 160 1.60 -21.13 -8.78
CA GLN A 160 0.40 -21.96 -8.97
C GLN A 160 -0.67 -21.71 -7.90
N LYS A 161 -0.28 -21.57 -6.63
CA LYS A 161 -1.22 -21.48 -5.51
C LYS A 161 -1.66 -20.05 -5.21
N TYR A 162 -0.80 -19.07 -5.43
CA TYR A 162 -1.04 -17.69 -5.01
C TYR A 162 -0.85 -16.63 -6.09
N GLY A 163 -0.37 -17.00 -7.28
CA GLY A 163 -0.15 -16.07 -8.39
C GLY A 163 1.02 -15.09 -8.21
N LYS A 164 1.80 -15.20 -7.12
CA LYS A 164 3.01 -14.37 -6.87
C LYS A 164 3.99 -15.09 -5.93
N HIS A 165 5.24 -14.60 -5.85
CA HIS A 165 6.27 -15.13 -4.96
C HIS A 165 6.13 -14.61 -3.52
N TYR A 166 6.14 -15.52 -2.53
CA TYR A 166 6.05 -15.27 -1.08
C TYR A 166 7.26 -15.80 -0.29
N ASN A 167 8.22 -16.41 -0.98
CA ASN A 167 9.45 -16.96 -0.46
C ASN A 167 10.57 -15.94 -0.64
N ARG A 168 10.32 -14.80 -1.28
CA ARG A 168 11.23 -13.66 -1.36
C ARG A 168 10.78 -12.63 -0.35
N PHE A 169 11.40 -12.61 0.83
CA PHE A 169 11.06 -11.68 1.90
C PHE A 169 12.29 -10.86 2.38
N PRO A 170 12.07 -9.78 3.15
CA PRO A 170 13.04 -8.80 3.68
C PRO A 170 13.59 -9.14 5.08
N ASP A 171 14.88 -9.49 5.11
CA ASP A 171 15.76 -9.80 6.26
C ASP A 171 15.41 -10.83 7.38
N GLN A 172 16.48 -11.39 7.96
CA GLN A 172 16.70 -12.69 8.61
C GLN A 172 15.86 -13.08 9.85
N ASN A 173 14.73 -12.43 10.10
CA ASN A 173 13.83 -12.72 11.22
C ASN A 173 12.32 -12.67 10.84
N PHE A 174 11.99 -12.83 9.56
CA PHE A 174 10.75 -12.49 8.85
C PHE A 174 9.39 -12.75 9.51
N PHE A 175 8.55 -11.70 9.45
CA PHE A 175 7.13 -11.82 9.18
C PHE A 175 6.84 -11.07 7.87
N LEU A 176 5.89 -11.55 7.09
CA LEU A 176 5.27 -10.83 5.96
C LEU A 176 4.63 -9.50 6.40
N ILE A 177 4.26 -9.44 7.68
CA ILE A 177 3.41 -8.44 8.30
C ILE A 177 4.06 -7.97 9.59
N ASN A 178 3.81 -6.74 10.00
CA ASN A 178 4.35 -6.22 11.25
C ASN A 178 3.86 -7.07 12.44
N PRO A 179 4.78 -7.70 13.22
CA PRO A 179 4.41 -8.54 14.34
C PRO A 179 4.01 -7.76 15.59
N ASN A 180 4.34 -6.47 15.65
CA ASN A 180 4.00 -5.61 16.78
C ASN A 180 2.58 -5.09 16.57
N ILE A 181 1.63 -5.70 17.29
CA ILE A 181 0.21 -5.37 17.21
C ILE A 181 -0.34 -4.75 18.49
N ASP A 182 0.45 -4.76 19.56
CA ASP A 182 0.08 -4.29 20.89
C ASP A 182 1.30 -3.72 21.62
N GLY A 183 1.06 -2.85 22.59
CA GLY A 183 2.09 -2.22 23.42
C GLY A 183 3.00 -1.23 22.67
N LEU A 184 4.04 -0.79 23.38
CA LEU A 184 5.02 0.18 22.86
C LEU A 184 6.14 -0.55 22.11
N SER A 185 6.55 -0.01 20.97
CA SER A 185 7.73 -0.47 20.24
C SER A 185 8.49 0.68 19.60
N GLU A 186 9.80 0.54 19.46
CA GLU A 186 10.62 1.54 18.78
C GLU A 186 10.70 1.27 17.27
N TYR A 187 10.54 2.34 16.49
CA TYR A 187 10.68 2.32 15.05
C TYR A 187 11.59 3.45 14.58
N TYR A 188 12.27 3.22 13.46
CA TYR A 188 12.69 4.30 12.58
C TYR A 188 11.53 4.63 11.64
N LEU A 189 11.04 5.87 11.67
CA LEU A 189 10.23 6.40 10.58
C LEU A 189 11.16 6.65 9.40
N MET A 190 10.82 6.08 8.26
CA MET A 190 11.64 6.09 7.05
C MET A 190 10.91 6.84 5.94
N ASN A 191 11.65 7.50 5.05
CA ASN A 191 11.22 7.78 3.68
C ASN A 191 12.18 7.05 2.76
N LYS A 192 11.68 6.05 2.03
CA LYS A 192 12.50 5.15 1.22
C LYS A 192 13.65 4.55 2.07
N GLU A 193 14.90 4.87 1.77
CA GLU A 193 16.10 4.41 2.51
C GLU A 193 16.55 5.38 3.60
N VAL A 194 15.96 6.59 3.68
CA VAL A 194 16.38 7.67 4.59
C VAL A 194 15.64 7.56 5.92
N LYS A 195 16.40 7.50 7.02
CA LYS A 195 15.85 7.60 8.39
C LYS A 195 15.44 9.04 8.67
N ILE A 196 14.18 9.26 9.03
CA ILE A 196 13.67 10.57 9.45
C ILE A 196 13.88 10.76 10.94
N ALA A 197 13.32 9.86 11.74
CA ALA A 197 13.34 9.93 13.19
C ALA A 197 13.23 8.54 13.81
N LYS A 198 13.80 8.37 15.00
CA LYS A 198 13.52 7.24 15.89
C LYS A 198 12.37 7.63 16.80
N ILE A 199 11.32 6.80 16.85
CA ILE A 199 10.08 7.06 17.58
C ILE A 199 9.69 5.87 18.45
N VAL A 200 9.00 6.14 19.55
CA VAL A 200 8.21 5.15 20.29
C VAL A 200 6.79 5.19 19.73
N PHE A 201 6.29 4.04 19.32
CA PHE A 201 4.96 3.88 18.74
C PHE A 201 4.12 2.95 19.61
N ASP A 202 2.93 3.39 19.94
CA ASP A 202 1.87 2.59 20.56
C ASP A 202 1.13 1.84 19.45
N ASN A 203 1.36 0.52 19.37
CA ASN A 203 0.78 -0.32 18.35
C ASN A 203 -0.72 -0.57 18.58
N SER A 204 -1.21 -0.46 19.81
CA SER A 204 -2.62 -0.66 20.16
C SER A 204 -3.44 0.55 19.74
N LEU A 205 -2.92 1.75 20.00
CA LEU A 205 -3.58 3.03 19.68
C LEU A 205 -3.22 3.56 18.29
N GLN A 206 -2.27 2.93 17.60
CA GLN A 206 -1.67 3.41 16.35
C GLN A 206 -1.21 4.87 16.46
N LYS A 207 -0.49 5.17 17.54
CA LYS A 207 -0.10 6.53 17.93
C LYS A 207 1.41 6.61 18.13
N ILE A 208 1.99 7.73 17.73
CA ILE A 208 3.38 8.06 18.06
C ILE A 208 3.37 8.63 19.48
N ASP A 209 3.92 7.88 20.42
CA ASP A 209 4.01 8.26 21.83
C ASP A 209 5.05 9.37 22.02
N SER A 210 6.26 9.14 21.51
CA SER A 210 7.38 10.09 21.66
C SER A 210 8.38 9.99 20.51
N ILE A 211 9.07 11.11 20.25
CA ILE A 211 10.19 11.21 19.30
C ILE A 211 11.48 11.13 20.12
N LEU A 212 12.28 10.09 19.91
CA LEU A 212 13.51 9.85 20.64
C LEU A 212 14.71 10.57 20.01
N GLU A 213 14.80 10.52 18.69
CA GLU A 213 15.91 11.10 17.93
C GLU A 213 15.43 11.54 16.54
N ILE A 214 15.97 12.64 16.03
CA ILE A 214 15.68 13.14 14.68
C ILE A 214 16.98 13.07 13.87
N TYR A 215 16.92 12.43 12.71
CA TYR A 215 18.07 12.25 11.81
C TYR A 215 18.01 13.20 10.60
N ASN A 216 16.91 13.16 9.84
CA ASN A 216 16.72 13.94 8.62
C ASN A 216 15.28 14.46 8.58
N ALA A 217 15.02 15.57 9.28
CA ALA A 217 13.67 16.12 9.43
C ALA A 217 13.06 16.54 8.09
N GLU A 218 13.86 17.06 7.17
CA GLU A 218 13.46 17.55 5.85
C GLU A 218 12.80 16.50 4.94
N TYR A 219 13.05 15.22 5.22
CA TYR A 219 12.40 14.10 4.53
C TYR A 219 11.03 13.75 5.12
N ALA A 220 10.66 14.30 6.28
CA ALA A 220 9.39 14.03 6.93
C ALA A 220 8.18 14.54 6.11
N PRO A 221 6.99 13.95 6.33
CA PRO A 221 5.75 14.48 5.76
C PRO A 221 5.53 15.93 6.21
N LEU A 222 5.07 16.78 5.30
CA LEU A 222 5.04 18.23 5.51
C LEU A 222 4.08 18.63 6.62
N GLU A 223 2.96 17.93 6.76
CA GLU A 223 1.94 18.13 7.78
C GLU A 223 2.38 17.69 9.20
N CYS A 224 3.51 16.98 9.33
CA CYS A 224 4.04 16.53 10.63
C CYS A 224 4.71 17.64 11.45
N PHE A 225 4.95 18.80 10.85
CA PHE A 225 5.66 19.90 11.49
C PHE A 225 4.72 20.85 12.20
N ASN A 226 5.10 21.32 13.39
CA ASN A 226 4.50 22.44 14.11
C ASN A 226 5.60 23.51 14.34
N LYS A 227 5.47 24.69 13.71
CA LYS A 227 6.50 25.76 13.77
C LYS A 227 7.92 25.21 13.51
N ASP A 228 8.07 24.49 12.40
CA ASP A 228 9.32 23.87 11.92
C ASP A 228 9.93 22.76 12.79
N LYS A 229 9.22 22.27 13.80
CA LYS A 229 9.62 21.10 14.59
C LYS A 229 8.67 19.94 14.35
N LEU A 230 9.21 18.72 14.29
CA LEU A 230 8.37 17.52 14.27
C LEU A 230 7.58 17.41 15.57
N ASP A 231 6.31 17.07 15.43
CA ASP A 231 5.34 17.03 16.52
C ASP A 231 4.63 15.67 16.52
N SER A 232 4.65 14.97 17.65
CA SER A 232 4.15 13.60 17.74
C SER A 232 2.63 13.51 17.50
N GLU A 233 1.87 14.54 17.86
CA GLU A 233 0.42 14.58 17.61
C GLU A 233 0.15 14.77 16.12
N ARG A 234 0.84 15.69 15.46
CA ARG A 234 0.74 15.88 14.00
C ARG A 234 1.21 14.66 13.22
N MET A 235 2.31 14.03 13.65
CA MET A 235 2.77 12.77 13.04
C MET A 235 1.76 11.64 13.25
N THR A 236 1.09 11.56 14.41
CA THR A 236 0.01 10.60 14.64
C THR A 236 -1.18 10.87 13.72
N ALA A 237 -1.59 12.13 13.59
CA ALA A 237 -2.69 12.52 12.71
C ALA A 237 -2.39 12.19 11.24
N TRP A 238 -1.17 12.48 10.77
CA TRP A 238 -0.69 12.11 9.44
C TRP A 238 -0.72 10.59 9.25
N PHE A 239 -0.13 9.82 10.18
CA PHE A 239 -0.05 8.37 10.03
C PHE A 239 -1.45 7.74 9.98
N LYS A 240 -2.35 8.14 10.89
CA LYS A 240 -3.75 7.68 10.87
C LYS A 240 -4.51 8.12 9.63
N GLY A 241 -4.23 9.32 9.11
CA GLY A 241 -4.82 9.84 7.88
C GLY A 241 -4.49 9.04 6.62
N ARG A 242 -3.45 8.21 6.64
CA ARG A 242 -3.12 7.29 5.53
C ARG A 242 -4.00 6.04 5.52
N GLY A 243 -4.61 5.71 6.66
CA GLY A 243 -5.43 4.51 6.83
C GLY A 243 -6.80 4.62 6.19
N ILE A 244 -7.56 3.54 6.30
CA ILE A 244 -8.98 3.51 5.94
C ILE A 244 -9.76 4.46 6.89
N PRO A 245 -10.42 5.55 6.42
CA PRO A 245 -11.33 6.35 7.23
C PRO A 245 -12.56 5.60 7.72
N SER A 246 -13.09 6.04 8.86
CA SER A 246 -14.31 5.49 9.46
C SER A 246 -15.58 5.78 8.66
N TRP A 247 -15.55 6.76 7.75
CA TRP A 247 -16.67 7.14 6.89
C TRP A 247 -16.62 6.50 5.50
N ARG A 248 -15.79 5.47 5.29
CA ARG A 248 -15.81 4.71 4.03
C ARG A 248 -17.13 3.97 3.86
N ASP A 249 -17.67 4.03 2.65
CA ASP A 249 -18.85 3.27 2.28
C ASP A 249 -18.61 1.75 2.43
N GLY A 250 -19.49 1.07 3.16
CA GLY A 250 -19.39 -0.38 3.45
C GLY A 250 -18.18 -0.80 4.29
N LEU A 251 -17.67 0.08 5.16
CA LEU A 251 -16.56 -0.25 6.06
C LEU A 251 -16.90 -1.40 7.02
N ASP A 252 -18.09 -1.37 7.63
CA ASP A 252 -18.49 -2.38 8.62
C ASP A 252 -18.55 -3.78 7.97
N ASP A 253 -19.20 -3.88 6.81
CA ASP A 253 -19.25 -5.12 6.01
C ASP A 253 -17.83 -5.60 5.64
N PHE A 254 -16.95 -4.68 5.22
CA PHE A 254 -15.56 -5.00 4.88
C PHE A 254 -14.78 -5.55 6.08
N LEU A 255 -14.95 -4.94 7.26
CA LEU A 255 -14.29 -5.38 8.49
C LEU A 255 -14.83 -6.74 8.97
N GLU A 256 -16.13 -6.94 8.91
CA GLU A 256 -16.79 -8.21 9.23
C GLU A 256 -16.32 -9.33 8.28
N ASN A 257 -16.29 -9.05 6.98
CA ASN A 257 -15.82 -10.00 5.96
C ASN A 257 -14.35 -10.39 6.14
N LEU A 258 -13.51 -9.51 6.69
CA LEU A 258 -12.11 -9.80 7.02
C LEU A 258 -11.91 -10.36 8.44
N GLY A 259 -12.96 -10.43 9.26
CA GLY A 259 -12.87 -10.86 10.66
C GLY A 259 -11.97 -9.96 11.51
N ILE A 260 -12.03 -8.63 11.30
CA ILE A 260 -11.28 -7.61 12.04
C ILE A 260 -12.24 -6.65 12.71
N GLU A 261 -12.02 -6.34 13.99
CA GLU A 261 -12.93 -5.44 14.73
C GLU A 261 -12.64 -3.95 14.51
N ASN A 262 -11.37 -3.58 14.31
CA ASN A 262 -10.94 -2.19 14.21
C ASN A 262 -10.09 -1.96 12.96
N LYS A 263 -10.52 -1.04 12.09
CA LYS A 263 -9.78 -0.64 10.88
C LYS A 263 -8.34 -0.20 11.16
N ASP A 264 -8.07 0.42 12.31
CA ASP A 264 -6.74 0.92 12.69
C ASP A 264 -5.76 -0.25 12.86
N PHE A 265 -6.26 -1.46 13.13
CA PHE A 265 -5.45 -2.68 13.12
C PHE A 265 -4.66 -2.83 11.81
N LEU A 266 -5.23 -2.45 10.65
CA LEU A 266 -4.61 -2.64 9.33
C LEU A 266 -3.42 -1.70 9.09
N LEU A 267 -3.46 -0.49 9.66
CA LEU A 267 -2.62 0.64 9.25
C LEU A 267 -1.12 0.30 9.25
N ASN A 268 -0.64 -0.34 10.31
CA ASN A 268 0.77 -0.72 10.44
C ASN A 268 1.04 -2.21 10.14
N ARG A 269 0.07 -2.99 9.62
CA ARG A 269 0.27 -4.42 9.31
C ARG A 269 1.26 -4.65 8.19
N ALA A 270 1.30 -3.74 7.22
CA ALA A 270 2.31 -3.72 6.17
C ALA A 270 3.35 -2.62 6.45
N TYR A 271 3.75 -2.42 7.72
CA TYR A 271 4.76 -1.42 8.11
C TYR A 271 4.40 0.02 7.71
N GLY A 272 3.10 0.31 7.53
CA GLY A 272 2.62 1.57 7.00
C GLY A 272 3.08 1.87 5.57
N LEU A 273 3.46 0.87 4.77
CA LEU A 273 3.78 1.03 3.35
C LEU A 273 2.53 1.38 2.54
N SER A 274 2.69 2.25 1.53
CA SER A 274 1.61 2.69 0.65
C SER A 274 2.04 2.71 -0.82
N LEU A 275 1.09 2.98 -1.72
CA LEU A 275 1.31 3.34 -3.12
C LEU A 275 1.10 4.84 -3.40
N SER A 276 0.83 5.65 -2.37
CA SER A 276 0.76 7.12 -2.46
C SER A 276 2.09 7.83 -2.17
N ASP A 277 2.99 7.16 -1.45
CA ASP A 277 4.21 7.74 -0.88
C ASP A 277 5.21 6.64 -0.47
N GLN A 278 6.43 7.02 -0.07
CA GLN A 278 7.53 6.12 0.32
C GLN A 278 7.76 6.07 1.83
N TYR A 279 6.80 6.51 2.64
CA TYR A 279 6.94 6.49 4.09
C TYR A 279 6.60 5.12 4.68
N TRP A 280 7.40 4.68 5.64
CA TRP A 280 7.17 3.39 6.32
C TRP A 280 7.84 3.32 7.70
N MET A 281 7.41 2.34 8.51
CA MET A 281 7.82 2.12 9.89
C MET A 281 8.79 0.93 9.97
N ASN A 282 10.08 1.19 10.22
CA ASN A 282 11.12 0.16 10.29
C ASN A 282 11.44 -0.21 11.76
N PRO A 283 11.07 -1.39 12.27
CA PRO A 283 11.27 -1.75 13.68
C PRO A 283 12.75 -1.73 14.08
N VAL A 284 13.09 -1.08 15.19
CA VAL A 284 14.50 -0.94 15.64
C VAL A 284 15.12 -2.30 15.99
N GLU A 285 14.34 -3.20 16.58
CA GLU A 285 14.80 -4.55 16.92
C GLU A 285 14.99 -5.45 15.69
N ARG A 286 14.48 -5.03 14.53
CA ARG A 286 14.51 -5.82 13.30
C ARG A 286 14.45 -4.92 12.08
N LEU A 287 15.62 -4.42 11.73
CA LEU A 287 15.78 -3.56 10.57
C LEU A 287 15.54 -4.34 9.28
N MET A 288 14.82 -3.70 8.37
CA MET A 288 14.63 -4.15 6.99
C MET A 288 15.15 -3.09 6.01
N ASP A 289 15.35 -3.51 4.76
CA ASP A 289 15.73 -2.63 3.65
C ASP A 289 14.52 -2.32 2.76
N TRP A 290 14.40 -1.06 2.32
CA TRP A 290 13.32 -0.61 1.42
C TRP A 290 13.19 -1.45 0.15
N LYS A 291 14.32 -1.78 -0.48
CA LYS A 291 14.40 -2.59 -1.70
C LYS A 291 13.75 -3.97 -1.56
N ASP A 292 13.58 -4.47 -0.34
CA ASP A 292 13.07 -5.81 -0.07
C ASP A 292 11.57 -5.79 0.35
N ILE A 293 10.96 -4.64 0.64
CA ILE A 293 9.59 -4.52 1.20
C ILE A 293 8.60 -3.67 0.39
N ASN A 294 9.03 -2.90 -0.60
CA ASN A 294 8.16 -1.86 -1.15
C ASN A 294 7.16 -2.40 -2.20
N PHE A 295 5.96 -1.82 -2.26
CA PHE A 295 4.93 -2.25 -3.22
C PHE A 295 5.11 -1.72 -4.66
N PHE A 296 6.14 -0.89 -4.90
CA PHE A 296 6.45 -0.36 -6.23
C PHE A 296 7.32 -1.32 -7.05
N ASP A 297 8.19 -2.08 -6.39
CA ASP A 297 9.05 -3.09 -7.01
C ASP A 297 8.52 -4.51 -6.78
N HIS A 298 7.72 -4.74 -5.74
CA HIS A 298 7.17 -6.06 -5.38
C HIS A 298 5.66 -6.14 -5.58
N ASP A 299 5.19 -7.30 -6.05
CA ASP A 299 3.78 -7.55 -6.27
C ASP A 299 3.06 -7.87 -4.96
N PHE A 300 1.78 -7.52 -4.92
CA PHE A 300 0.89 -7.80 -3.79
C PHE A 300 -0.36 -8.52 -4.28
N ASN A 301 -1.07 -9.19 -3.36
CA ASN A 301 -2.29 -9.91 -3.67
C ASN A 301 -3.44 -9.12 -3.06
N SER A 302 -4.45 -8.86 -3.87
CA SER A 302 -5.59 -8.05 -3.50
C SER A 302 -6.90 -8.82 -3.48
N GLN A 303 -6.88 -10.12 -3.77
CA GLN A 303 -8.10 -10.91 -3.90
C GLN A 303 -8.93 -10.88 -2.62
N ASP A 304 -8.31 -11.05 -1.46
CA ASP A 304 -9.01 -11.00 -0.17
C ASP A 304 -9.67 -9.62 0.07
N PHE A 305 -9.02 -8.54 -0.36
CA PHE A 305 -9.56 -7.18 -0.26
C PHE A 305 -10.68 -6.94 -1.29
N ILE A 306 -10.57 -7.50 -2.49
CA ILE A 306 -11.62 -7.46 -3.53
C ILE A 306 -12.86 -8.19 -3.01
N ASP A 307 -12.69 -9.41 -2.53
CA ASP A 307 -13.77 -10.27 -2.03
C ASP A 307 -14.49 -9.60 -0.85
N ALA A 308 -13.72 -9.08 0.12
CA ALA A 308 -14.27 -8.41 1.29
C ALA A 308 -14.93 -7.05 0.96
N SER A 309 -14.43 -6.32 -0.03
CA SER A 309 -14.97 -4.99 -0.39
C SER A 309 -16.18 -5.07 -1.31
N PHE A 310 -16.23 -6.06 -2.21
CA PHE A 310 -17.11 -6.04 -3.39
C PHE A 310 -17.95 -7.30 -3.60
N GLU A 311 -17.65 -8.42 -2.92
CA GLU A 311 -18.34 -9.69 -3.16
C GLU A 311 -19.17 -10.20 -1.96
N ASP A 312 -19.19 -9.46 -0.85
CA ASP A 312 -19.84 -9.84 0.42
C ASP A 312 -19.49 -11.28 0.84
N LYS A 313 -18.22 -11.65 0.66
CA LYS A 313 -17.68 -12.96 1.01
C LYS A 313 -16.90 -12.89 2.31
N PHE A 314 -17.26 -13.77 3.25
CA PHE A 314 -16.45 -14.02 4.44
C PHE A 314 -15.12 -14.66 4.04
N VAL A 315 -14.02 -14.02 4.41
CA VAL A 315 -12.66 -14.53 4.24
C VAL A 315 -12.17 -14.99 5.61
N ASP A 316 -11.60 -16.20 5.71
CA ASP A 316 -10.96 -16.63 6.96
C ASP A 316 -9.79 -15.69 7.25
N ASN A 317 -9.86 -14.93 8.36
CA ASN A 317 -8.86 -13.94 8.74
C ASN A 317 -7.44 -14.53 8.90
N ARG A 318 -7.31 -15.84 9.12
CA ARG A 318 -6.03 -16.57 9.20
C ARG A 318 -5.39 -16.78 7.82
N ALA A 319 -6.15 -16.61 6.75
CA ALA A 319 -5.70 -16.76 5.36
C ALA A 319 -5.45 -15.42 4.64
N VAL A 320 -5.99 -14.32 5.16
CA VAL A 320 -5.91 -12.98 4.54
C VAL A 320 -4.47 -12.49 4.40
N ASP A 321 -4.11 -12.02 3.21
CA ASP A 321 -2.83 -11.34 2.97
C ASP A 321 -2.83 -9.89 3.46
N PHE A 322 -2.57 -9.69 4.75
CA PHE A 322 -2.43 -8.34 5.31
C PHE A 322 -1.16 -7.60 4.86
N TYR A 323 -0.26 -8.22 4.09
CA TYR A 323 0.83 -7.50 3.45
C TYR A 323 0.37 -6.91 2.12
N SER A 324 -0.33 -5.78 2.23
CA SER A 324 -1.04 -5.16 1.11
C SER A 324 -1.04 -3.64 1.25
N PRO A 325 -0.88 -2.88 0.14
CA PRO A 325 -1.02 -1.42 0.15
C PRO A 325 -2.47 -0.97 0.43
N ASN A 326 -3.43 -1.90 0.40
CA ASN A 326 -4.83 -1.62 0.70
C ASN A 326 -5.08 -1.28 2.17
N ASN A 327 -4.13 -1.58 3.05
CA ASN A 327 -4.14 -1.15 4.45
C ASN A 327 -4.09 0.38 4.62
N THR A 328 -3.39 1.06 3.70
CA THR A 328 -3.17 2.53 3.70
C THR A 328 -3.90 3.17 2.52
N SER A 329 -5.21 2.94 2.45
CA SER A 329 -6.07 3.43 1.38
C SER A 329 -7.06 4.42 1.98
N ASP A 330 -6.73 5.72 2.04
CA ASP A 330 -7.62 6.79 2.53
C ASP A 330 -8.74 7.12 1.54
N GLY A 331 -9.89 7.60 1.97
CA GLY A 331 -10.96 8.09 1.10
C GLY A 331 -12.30 7.36 1.28
N MET A 332 -13.37 8.04 0.84
CA MET A 332 -14.77 7.63 1.12
C MET A 332 -15.25 6.44 0.28
N LEU A 333 -14.82 6.34 -0.98
CA LEU A 333 -15.28 5.29 -1.90
C LEU A 333 -14.61 3.95 -1.58
N LYS A 334 -15.35 2.85 -1.79
CA LYS A 334 -14.75 1.50 -1.81
C LYS A 334 -13.70 1.46 -2.92
N LYS A 335 -12.47 1.08 -2.56
CA LYS A 335 -11.37 1.03 -3.52
C LYS A 335 -10.29 0.04 -3.13
N VAL A 336 -9.67 -0.55 -4.14
CA VAL A 336 -8.66 -1.57 -3.98
C VAL A 336 -7.56 -1.36 -5.02
N TRP A 337 -6.32 -1.32 -4.55
CA TRP A 337 -5.13 -1.45 -5.38
C TRP A 337 -5.01 -2.89 -5.87
N ILE A 338 -4.64 -3.08 -7.13
CA ILE A 338 -4.36 -4.37 -7.76
C ILE A 338 -3.06 -4.32 -8.55
N VAL A 339 -2.48 -5.48 -8.83
CA VAL A 339 -1.44 -5.65 -9.85
C VAL A 339 -2.12 -6.15 -11.12
N GLY A 340 -1.95 -5.43 -12.23
CA GLY A 340 -2.49 -5.79 -13.54
C GLY A 340 -1.65 -6.86 -14.24
N GLU A 341 -2.19 -7.43 -15.32
CA GLU A 341 -1.49 -8.44 -16.14
C GLU A 341 -0.19 -7.93 -16.80
N ASP A 342 -0.04 -6.60 -16.91
CA ASP A 342 1.16 -5.91 -17.39
C ASP A 342 2.17 -5.58 -16.26
N ASN A 343 1.98 -6.17 -15.08
CA ASN A 343 2.75 -5.93 -13.85
C ASN A 343 2.73 -4.46 -13.38
N GLN A 344 1.73 -3.67 -13.80
CA GLN A 344 1.53 -2.31 -13.31
C GLN A 344 0.52 -2.27 -12.16
N ARG A 345 0.61 -1.23 -11.33
CA ARG A 345 -0.30 -1.05 -10.18
C ARG A 345 -1.47 -0.20 -10.61
N TYR A 346 -2.68 -0.67 -10.32
CA TYR A 346 -3.92 0.03 -10.64
C TYR A 346 -4.77 0.21 -9.40
N LEU A 347 -5.48 1.33 -9.32
CA LEU A 347 -6.50 1.56 -8.32
C LEU A 347 -7.87 1.36 -8.97
N LEU A 348 -8.66 0.43 -8.42
CA LEU A 348 -10.08 0.28 -8.72
C LEU A 348 -10.86 1.12 -7.71
N LYS A 349 -11.74 2.02 -8.19
CA LYS A 349 -12.66 2.81 -7.35
C LYS A 349 -14.09 2.47 -7.74
N GLY A 350 -14.88 2.07 -6.75
CA GLY A 350 -16.33 1.87 -6.91
C GLY A 350 -17.09 3.18 -6.85
N SER A 351 -18.42 3.08 -6.83
CA SER A 351 -19.32 4.19 -6.56
C SER A 351 -19.63 4.33 -5.08
N PHE A 352 -20.09 5.51 -4.66
CA PHE A 352 -20.70 5.67 -3.36
C PHE A 352 -22.12 5.11 -3.41
N LYS A 353 -22.38 4.12 -2.56
CA LYS A 353 -23.67 3.41 -2.51
C LYS A 353 -24.05 2.92 -3.92
N ARG A 354 -25.34 2.92 -4.23
CA ARG A 354 -25.88 2.39 -5.50
C ARG A 354 -26.14 3.46 -6.56
N LYS A 355 -25.41 4.58 -6.55
CA LYS A 355 -25.65 5.71 -7.49
C LYS A 355 -24.90 5.61 -8.81
N GLY A 356 -23.77 4.90 -8.85
CA GLY A 356 -23.17 4.38 -10.08
C GLY A 356 -22.48 5.40 -11.01
N LEU A 357 -22.39 6.69 -10.65
CA LEU A 357 -21.95 7.76 -11.57
C LEU A 357 -20.46 8.07 -11.51
N GLU A 358 -19.83 7.87 -10.35
CA GLU A 358 -18.45 8.25 -10.08
C GLU A 358 -17.46 7.58 -11.04
N PRO A 359 -17.58 6.29 -11.38
CA PRO A 359 -16.74 5.69 -12.40
C PRO A 359 -16.78 6.43 -13.75
N PHE A 360 -17.97 6.81 -14.20
CA PHE A 360 -18.15 7.53 -15.47
C PHE A 360 -17.66 8.97 -15.41
N ASN A 361 -17.77 9.61 -14.25
CA ASN A 361 -17.30 10.97 -14.04
C ASN A 361 -15.77 11.05 -14.06
N GLU A 362 -15.07 10.03 -13.52
CA GLU A 362 -13.62 9.94 -13.63
C GLU A 362 -13.19 9.87 -15.11
N VAL A 363 -13.90 9.08 -15.93
CA VAL A 363 -13.67 9.01 -17.38
C VAL A 363 -13.98 10.33 -18.09
N LEU A 364 -15.11 10.97 -17.76
CA LEU A 364 -15.48 12.29 -18.28
C LEU A 364 -14.40 13.34 -17.99
N SER A 365 -13.83 13.30 -16.78
CA SER A 365 -12.79 14.25 -16.38
C SER A 365 -11.57 14.17 -17.30
N GLY A 366 -11.17 12.97 -17.72
CA GLY A 366 -10.08 12.77 -18.67
C GLY A 366 -10.43 13.28 -20.07
N MET A 367 -11.66 13.09 -20.53
CA MET A 367 -12.12 13.63 -21.82
C MET A 367 -12.05 15.16 -21.86
N ILE A 368 -12.49 15.82 -20.78
CA ILE A 368 -12.47 17.29 -20.67
C ILE A 368 -11.05 17.78 -20.49
N ALA A 369 -10.26 17.17 -19.59
CA ALA A 369 -8.87 17.54 -19.35
C ALA A 369 -8.03 17.49 -20.63
N GLN A 370 -8.21 16.44 -21.45
CA GLN A 370 -7.58 16.34 -22.76
C GLN A 370 -7.96 17.51 -23.68
N ALA A 371 -9.24 17.88 -23.75
CA ALA A 371 -9.72 18.96 -24.63
C ALA A 371 -9.24 20.35 -24.20
N ILE A 372 -8.98 20.57 -22.91
CA ILE A 372 -8.45 21.83 -22.36
C ILE A 372 -6.92 21.81 -22.16
N ASN A 373 -6.24 20.74 -22.58
CA ASN A 373 -4.81 20.54 -22.40
C ASN A 373 -4.36 20.70 -20.92
N LEU A 374 -5.11 20.06 -20.02
CA LEU A 374 -4.78 19.90 -18.60
C LEU A 374 -4.17 18.50 -18.41
N GLU A 375 -3.08 18.41 -17.64
CA GLU A 375 -2.49 17.13 -17.27
C GLU A 375 -3.43 16.35 -16.33
N TYR A 376 -3.64 15.06 -16.61
CA TYR A 376 -4.63 14.24 -15.92
C TYR A 376 -4.22 12.77 -15.85
N ILE A 377 -4.83 12.04 -14.92
CA ILE A 377 -4.72 10.58 -14.86
C ILE A 377 -5.80 9.94 -15.74
N PRO A 378 -5.43 9.11 -16.73
CA PRO A 378 -6.41 8.38 -17.52
C PRO A 378 -7.16 7.35 -16.67
N TYR A 379 -8.48 7.42 -16.71
CA TYR A 379 -9.38 6.41 -16.15
C TYR A 379 -10.05 5.61 -17.26
N THR A 380 -10.31 4.35 -16.95
CA THR A 380 -11.14 3.44 -17.77
C THR A 380 -12.23 2.83 -16.91
N ILE A 381 -13.30 2.34 -17.54
CA ILE A 381 -14.34 1.59 -16.85
C ILE A 381 -13.97 0.10 -16.85
N GLU A 382 -13.97 -0.50 -15.67
CA GLU A 382 -13.84 -1.95 -15.47
C GLU A 382 -15.16 -2.50 -14.91
N VAL A 383 -15.55 -3.70 -15.34
CA VAL A 383 -16.71 -4.42 -14.80
C VAL A 383 -16.21 -5.69 -14.13
N MET A 384 -16.46 -5.82 -12.83
CA MET A 384 -16.17 -7.03 -12.06
C MET A 384 -17.40 -7.42 -11.25
N ASN A 385 -17.84 -8.68 -11.36
CA ASN A 385 -19.00 -9.24 -10.63
C ASN A 385 -20.26 -8.38 -10.69
N LYS A 386 -20.61 -7.87 -11.88
CA LYS A 386 -21.76 -6.97 -12.10
C LYS A 386 -21.67 -5.63 -11.35
N THR A 387 -20.47 -5.23 -10.93
CA THR A 387 -20.18 -3.92 -10.35
C THR A 387 -19.25 -3.14 -11.28
N LEU A 388 -19.47 -1.83 -11.37
CA LEU A 388 -18.68 -0.91 -12.17
C LEU A 388 -17.61 -0.22 -11.32
N PHE A 389 -16.42 -0.12 -11.89
CA PHE A 389 -15.28 0.54 -11.29
C PHE A 389 -14.65 1.52 -12.27
N SER A 390 -14.13 2.64 -11.78
CA SER A 390 -13.09 3.34 -12.50
C SER A 390 -11.73 2.74 -12.14
N LYS A 391 -10.90 2.56 -13.17
CA LYS A 391 -9.55 2.00 -13.06
C LYS A 391 -8.54 3.02 -13.56
N CYS A 392 -7.60 3.40 -12.71
CA CYS A 392 -6.46 4.23 -13.09
C CYS A 392 -5.14 3.57 -12.70
N LYS A 393 -4.10 3.87 -13.47
CA LYS A 393 -2.73 3.45 -13.16
C LYS A 393 -2.18 4.30 -12.00
N CYS A 394 -1.39 3.69 -11.12
CA CYS A 394 -0.61 4.42 -10.13
C CYS A 394 0.35 5.39 -10.84
N PHE A 395 0.20 6.68 -10.57
CA PHE A 395 1.08 7.72 -11.13
C PHE A 395 2.25 8.06 -10.21
N ILE A 396 2.26 7.49 -9.01
CA ILE A 396 3.36 7.57 -8.06
C ILE A 396 4.29 6.38 -8.31
N GLY A 397 5.60 6.65 -8.38
CA GLY A 397 6.64 5.65 -8.56
C GLY A 397 7.48 5.47 -7.30
N LYS A 398 8.46 4.57 -7.33
CA LYS A 398 9.36 4.30 -6.19
C LYS A 398 10.21 5.50 -5.72
N ASP A 399 10.31 6.53 -6.56
CA ASP A 399 11.17 7.71 -6.38
C ASP A 399 10.36 9.02 -6.25
N THR A 400 9.04 8.95 -6.29
CA THR A 400 8.15 10.11 -6.24
C THR A 400 7.04 9.91 -5.23
N GLU A 401 6.50 10.98 -4.65
CA GLU A 401 5.34 10.94 -3.75
C GLU A 401 4.34 12.04 -4.08
N LEU A 402 3.07 11.82 -3.71
CA LEU A 402 2.04 12.85 -3.76
C LEU A 402 2.06 13.68 -2.47
N ILE A 403 2.17 15.00 -2.60
CA ILE A 403 1.97 15.94 -1.49
C ILE A 403 0.73 16.77 -1.75
N SER A 404 -0.28 16.60 -0.90
CA SER A 404 -1.55 17.34 -1.03
C SER A 404 -1.37 18.84 -0.81
N ALA A 405 -2.26 19.64 -1.39
CA ALA A 405 -2.32 21.08 -1.13
C ALA A 405 -2.54 21.37 0.37
N TYR A 406 -3.31 20.50 1.07
CA TYR A 406 -3.48 20.57 2.51
C TYR A 406 -2.13 20.46 3.26
N ALA A 407 -1.31 19.45 2.93
CA ALA A 407 -0.03 19.24 3.58
C ALA A 407 0.93 20.42 3.39
N ILE A 408 0.95 21.01 2.18
CA ILE A 408 1.74 22.20 1.86
C ILE A 408 1.32 23.40 2.72
N LEU A 409 0.03 23.70 2.74
CA LEU A 409 -0.51 24.84 3.50
C LEU A 409 -0.35 24.64 5.01
N ALA A 410 -0.52 23.40 5.50
CA ALA A 410 -0.33 23.06 6.91
C ALA A 410 1.13 23.24 7.37
N LYS A 411 2.11 22.88 6.51
CA LYS A 411 3.54 23.07 6.79
C LYS A 411 3.94 24.53 6.97
N GLU A 412 3.34 25.40 6.16
CA GLU A 412 3.54 26.85 6.20
C GLU A 412 2.68 27.53 7.27
N ASN A 413 1.93 26.76 8.08
CA ASN A 413 1.05 27.23 9.14
C ASN A 413 0.02 28.26 8.65
N ILE A 414 -0.48 28.10 7.42
CA ILE A 414 -1.55 28.95 6.88
C ILE A 414 -2.84 28.70 7.67
N ASP A 415 -3.53 29.77 8.08
CA ASP A 415 -4.81 29.64 8.77
C ASP A 415 -5.92 29.25 7.78
N MET A 416 -6.38 28.01 7.89
CA MET A 416 -7.45 27.45 7.06
C MET A 416 -8.82 28.12 7.28
N LYS A 417 -8.93 29.08 8.20
CA LYS A 417 -10.13 29.92 8.39
C LYS A 417 -10.07 31.24 7.61
N GLU A 418 -8.95 31.55 6.96
CA GLU A 418 -8.83 32.73 6.10
C GLU A 418 -9.79 32.68 4.90
N ASN A 419 -9.91 33.79 4.18
CA ASN A 419 -10.66 33.82 2.93
C ASN A 419 -10.02 32.87 1.90
N CYS A 420 -10.85 32.11 1.18
CA CYS A 420 -10.40 31.12 0.18
C CYS A 420 -9.47 31.67 -0.90
N VAL A 421 -9.62 32.95 -1.29
CA VAL A 421 -8.72 33.60 -2.25
C VAL A 421 -7.33 33.82 -1.65
N ASN A 422 -7.24 34.14 -0.36
CA ASN A 422 -5.95 34.24 0.33
C ASN A 422 -5.28 32.88 0.43
N VAL A 423 -6.03 31.84 0.81
CA VAL A 423 -5.51 30.47 0.86
C VAL A 423 -4.99 30.02 -0.51
N MET A 424 -5.72 30.32 -1.59
CA MET A 424 -5.27 30.10 -2.97
C MET A 424 -3.97 30.86 -3.28
N ASN A 425 -3.91 32.15 -2.96
CA ASN A 425 -2.74 32.98 -3.22
C ASN A 425 -1.50 32.50 -2.45
N HIS A 426 -1.69 32.03 -1.21
CA HIS A 426 -0.63 31.38 -0.43
C HIS A 426 -0.13 30.12 -1.14
N TYR A 427 -1.03 29.25 -1.57
CA TYR A 427 -0.66 28.04 -2.31
C TYR A 427 0.14 28.37 -3.58
N ILE A 428 -0.35 29.28 -4.42
CA ILE A 428 0.35 29.72 -5.65
C ILE A 428 1.74 30.27 -5.34
N ARG A 429 1.85 31.14 -4.33
CA ARG A 429 3.13 31.73 -3.91
C ARG A 429 4.13 30.65 -3.52
N ILE A 430 3.72 29.68 -2.70
CA ILE A 430 4.58 28.58 -2.24
C ILE A 430 5.06 27.74 -3.44
N LEU A 431 4.16 27.39 -4.37
CA LEU A 431 4.54 26.62 -5.57
C LEU A 431 5.60 27.34 -6.41
N LYS A 432 5.45 28.65 -6.60
CA LYS A 432 6.42 29.48 -7.33
C LYS A 432 7.76 29.59 -6.62
N GLU A 433 7.76 29.77 -5.30
CA GLU A 433 8.98 29.77 -4.49
C GLU A 433 9.74 28.43 -4.59
N LYS A 434 9.00 27.33 -4.80
CA LYS A 434 9.56 25.99 -5.05
C LYS A 434 9.87 25.71 -6.52
N SER A 435 9.84 26.75 -7.37
CA SER A 435 10.16 26.67 -8.80
C SER A 435 9.28 25.71 -9.61
N VAL A 436 8.02 25.52 -9.19
CA VAL A 436 7.00 24.84 -10.00
C VAL A 436 6.56 25.76 -11.14
N PHE A 437 6.51 25.25 -12.37
CA PHE A 437 6.25 26.04 -13.57
C PHE A 437 4.75 26.11 -13.92
N ALA A 438 4.35 27.20 -14.59
CA ALA A 438 3.01 27.40 -15.14
C ALA A 438 1.86 27.17 -14.13
N VAL A 439 2.09 27.50 -12.86
CA VAL A 439 1.16 27.26 -11.75
C VAL A 439 -0.22 27.86 -12.04
N GLU A 440 -0.27 29.11 -12.48
CA GLU A 440 -1.51 29.82 -12.77
C GLU A 440 -2.31 29.19 -13.90
N GLU A 441 -1.64 28.79 -14.99
CA GLU A 441 -2.30 28.14 -16.13
C GLU A 441 -2.90 26.79 -15.70
N LYS A 442 -2.13 25.98 -14.97
CA LYS A 442 -2.56 24.64 -14.53
C LYS A 442 -3.74 24.72 -13.57
N LEU A 443 -3.71 25.64 -12.61
CA LEU A 443 -4.82 25.87 -11.69
C LEU A 443 -6.04 26.46 -12.39
N ALA A 444 -5.88 27.42 -13.30
CA ALA A 444 -6.99 27.97 -14.07
C ALA A 444 -7.70 26.88 -14.89
N LYS A 445 -6.93 25.96 -15.52
CA LYS A 445 -7.49 24.81 -16.23
C LYS A 445 -8.20 23.82 -15.31
N MET A 446 -7.66 23.54 -14.11
CA MET A 446 -8.34 22.72 -13.10
C MET A 446 -9.67 23.34 -12.67
N PHE A 447 -9.72 24.65 -12.45
CA PHE A 447 -10.97 25.35 -12.12
C PHE A 447 -12.00 25.31 -13.25
N ILE A 448 -11.55 25.37 -14.51
CA ILE A 448 -12.42 25.20 -15.68
C ILE A 448 -12.96 23.78 -15.78
N LEU A 449 -12.12 22.76 -15.50
CA LEU A 449 -12.58 21.38 -15.43
C LEU A 449 -13.68 21.23 -14.37
N ASP A 450 -13.43 21.72 -13.16
CA ASP A 450 -14.39 21.63 -12.05
C ASP A 450 -15.67 22.42 -12.35
N TYR A 451 -15.57 23.59 -13.01
CA TYR A 451 -16.71 24.37 -13.50
C TYR A 451 -17.59 23.58 -14.48
N LEU A 452 -16.96 22.94 -15.47
CA LEU A 452 -17.65 22.20 -16.52
C LEU A 452 -18.35 20.97 -15.96
N MET A 453 -17.68 20.27 -15.05
CA MET A 453 -18.19 19.06 -14.42
C MET A 453 -19.10 19.31 -13.22
N VAL A 454 -19.19 20.54 -12.72
CA VAL A 454 -19.85 20.83 -11.44
C VAL A 454 -19.26 19.95 -10.32
N ASN A 455 -17.94 20.00 -10.17
CA ASN A 455 -17.23 19.17 -9.19
C ASN A 455 -17.37 19.73 -7.76
N GLN A 456 -18.18 19.07 -6.95
CA GLN A 456 -18.52 19.56 -5.60
C GLN A 456 -17.48 19.14 -4.55
N ASP A 457 -16.46 18.36 -4.92
CA ASP A 457 -15.54 17.70 -3.98
C ASP A 457 -14.05 17.93 -4.29
N ARG A 458 -13.68 19.04 -4.97
CA ARG A 458 -12.28 19.47 -5.12
C ARG A 458 -11.71 20.04 -3.81
N HIS A 459 -11.63 19.22 -2.76
CA HIS A 459 -11.00 19.62 -1.50
C HIS A 459 -9.46 19.60 -1.58
N LEU A 460 -8.78 20.21 -0.61
CA LEU A 460 -7.31 20.34 -0.54
C LEU A 460 -6.52 19.01 -0.53
N GLY A 461 -7.21 17.87 -0.44
CA GLY A 461 -6.62 16.53 -0.56
C GLY A 461 -6.63 15.98 -2.00
N ASN A 462 -7.49 16.52 -2.86
CA ASN A 462 -7.74 16.05 -4.24
C ASN A 462 -6.93 16.81 -5.30
N PHE A 463 -5.89 17.53 -4.87
CA PHE A 463 -4.86 18.12 -5.72
C PHE A 463 -3.61 18.42 -4.88
N GLY A 464 -2.48 18.64 -5.54
CA GLY A 464 -1.19 18.76 -4.88
C GLY A 464 -0.02 18.84 -5.85
N ILE A 465 1.14 18.38 -5.41
CA ILE A 465 2.36 18.29 -6.23
C ILE A 465 2.96 16.88 -6.17
N ILE A 466 3.79 16.57 -7.14
CA ILE A 466 4.70 15.41 -7.12
C ILE A 466 6.05 15.86 -6.60
N ARG A 467 6.56 15.22 -5.55
CA ARG A 467 7.91 15.45 -5.02
C ARG A 467 8.81 14.26 -5.31
N ASN A 468 10.02 14.51 -5.78
CA ASN A 468 11.06 13.50 -5.88
C ASN A 468 11.63 13.20 -4.50
N VAL A 469 11.52 11.96 -4.01
CA VAL A 469 11.89 11.66 -2.62
C VAL A 469 13.39 11.57 -2.38
N ASN A 470 14.19 11.35 -3.44
CA ASN A 470 15.65 11.27 -3.31
C ASN A 470 16.29 12.66 -3.26
N SER A 471 15.68 13.66 -3.91
CA SER A 471 16.21 15.02 -4.02
C SER A 471 15.39 16.08 -3.29
N LEU A 472 14.20 15.73 -2.82
CA LEU A 472 13.18 16.61 -2.25
C LEU A 472 12.69 17.73 -3.19
N LYS A 473 13.03 17.66 -4.48
CA LYS A 473 12.59 18.62 -5.50
C LYS A 473 11.10 18.42 -5.79
N TRP A 474 10.36 19.52 -5.82
CA TRP A 474 8.97 19.53 -6.28
C TRP A 474 8.99 19.52 -7.80
N GLU A 475 8.60 18.40 -8.40
CA GLU A 475 8.74 18.18 -9.84
C GLU A 475 7.69 18.96 -10.61
N ASP A 476 6.42 18.80 -10.22
CA ASP A 476 5.30 19.52 -10.84
C ASP A 476 4.03 19.45 -9.98
N ILE A 477 2.98 20.18 -10.37
CA ILE A 477 1.60 19.96 -9.91
C ILE A 477 1.17 18.55 -10.31
N ALA A 478 0.54 17.83 -9.40
CA ALA A 478 0.05 16.48 -9.67
C ALA A 478 -0.98 16.50 -10.81
N PRO A 479 -0.94 15.52 -11.74
CA PRO A 479 -1.99 15.38 -12.76
C PRO A 479 -3.36 15.37 -12.11
N ASN A 480 -4.38 15.96 -12.74
CA ASN A 480 -5.73 15.98 -12.18
C ASN A 480 -6.25 14.54 -11.96
N PHE A 481 -6.76 14.27 -10.76
CA PHE A 481 -7.34 13.01 -10.33
C PHE A 481 -8.57 13.26 -9.44
N ASP A 482 -9.27 12.22 -9.03
CA ASP A 482 -10.42 12.28 -8.09
C ASP A 482 -11.50 13.31 -8.46
N SER A 483 -12.11 13.11 -9.62
CA SER A 483 -13.22 13.95 -10.11
C SER A 483 -14.55 13.18 -10.15
N GLY A 484 -14.60 12.01 -9.49
CA GLY A 484 -15.76 11.12 -9.48
C GLY A 484 -17.01 11.76 -8.86
N GLN A 485 -16.85 12.56 -7.80
CA GLN A 485 -17.95 13.26 -7.11
C GLN A 485 -18.41 14.55 -7.83
N ALA A 486 -18.32 14.59 -9.15
CA ALA A 486 -18.85 15.66 -9.98
C ALA A 486 -20.24 15.30 -10.55
N MET A 487 -20.75 16.14 -11.46
CA MET A 487 -21.98 15.94 -12.24
C MET A 487 -23.20 15.54 -11.38
N PHE A 488 -23.26 16.06 -10.16
CA PHE A 488 -24.29 15.72 -9.18
C PHE A 488 -24.43 14.20 -8.96
N SER A 489 -23.32 13.46 -8.94
CA SER A 489 -23.29 11.99 -8.74
C SER A 489 -24.15 11.51 -7.56
N GLN A 490 -24.24 12.32 -6.51
CA GLN A 490 -24.99 12.03 -5.30
C GLN A 490 -26.46 12.47 -5.32
N LYS A 491 -26.99 12.94 -6.46
CA LYS A 491 -28.32 13.55 -6.55
C LYS A 491 -29.27 12.80 -7.46
N GLU A 492 -30.55 12.96 -7.16
CA GLU A 492 -31.63 12.58 -8.06
C GLU A 492 -31.84 13.64 -9.14
N VAL A 493 -32.47 13.25 -10.25
CA VAL A 493 -32.64 14.11 -11.44
C VAL A 493 -33.26 15.47 -11.10
N TYR A 494 -34.29 15.49 -10.25
CA TYR A 494 -34.99 16.72 -9.86
C TYR A 494 -34.15 17.68 -8.99
N GLU A 495 -33.04 17.22 -8.42
CA GLU A 495 -32.12 18.05 -7.63
C GLU A 495 -31.01 18.65 -8.50
N MET A 496 -30.82 18.20 -9.74
CA MET A 496 -29.72 18.60 -10.59
C MET A 496 -29.98 19.98 -11.20
N ASN A 497 -29.16 20.97 -10.82
CA ASN A 497 -29.26 22.32 -11.37
C ASN A 497 -27.93 22.75 -11.99
N PHE A 498 -27.79 22.56 -13.30
CA PHE A 498 -26.60 22.99 -14.04
C PHE A 498 -26.57 24.50 -14.35
N VAL A 499 -27.67 25.23 -14.10
CA VAL A 499 -27.74 26.68 -14.31
C VAL A 499 -27.04 27.42 -13.17
N LYS A 500 -27.38 27.05 -11.93
CA LYS A 500 -26.85 27.60 -10.68
C LYS A 500 -26.33 26.47 -9.81
N ALA A 501 -25.02 26.42 -9.66
CA ALA A 501 -24.35 25.38 -8.89
C ALA A 501 -23.19 25.95 -8.10
N GLU A 502 -22.87 25.27 -7.01
CA GLU A 502 -21.78 25.61 -6.10
C GLU A 502 -20.86 24.41 -5.94
N GLY A 503 -19.59 24.68 -5.66
CA GLY A 503 -18.58 23.65 -5.45
C GLY A 503 -17.52 24.06 -4.45
N CYS A 504 -16.61 23.12 -4.19
CA CYS A 504 -15.49 23.35 -3.30
C CYS A 504 -14.41 24.19 -4.01
N PHE A 505 -13.94 25.22 -3.33
CA PHE A 505 -12.84 26.07 -3.74
C PHE A 505 -11.91 26.34 -2.54
N PHE A 506 -10.78 25.64 -2.51
CA PHE A 506 -9.85 25.64 -1.39
C PHE A 506 -10.55 25.27 -0.06
N ASN A 507 -10.68 26.21 0.88
CA ASN A 507 -11.31 25.99 2.18
C ASN A 507 -12.81 26.38 2.19
N ASN A 508 -13.36 26.91 1.09
CA ASN A 508 -14.80 27.15 0.95
C ASN A 508 -15.46 25.94 0.28
N LYS A 509 -16.51 25.38 0.88
CA LYS A 509 -17.22 24.21 0.34
C LYS A 509 -18.36 24.56 -0.63
N ASN A 510 -18.83 25.81 -0.61
CA ASN A 510 -20.05 26.25 -1.29
C ASN A 510 -19.80 27.58 -2.02
N LEU A 511 -18.81 27.62 -2.91
CA LEU A 511 -18.58 28.80 -3.76
C LEU A 511 -19.32 28.63 -5.09
N ASP A 512 -20.01 29.68 -5.54
CA ASP A 512 -20.67 29.71 -6.85
C ASP A 512 -19.64 29.44 -7.95
N PHE A 513 -19.96 28.49 -8.85
CA PHE A 513 -19.05 28.16 -9.95
C PHE A 513 -18.81 29.34 -10.90
N GLU A 514 -19.74 30.28 -11.05
CA GLU A 514 -19.48 31.48 -11.84
C GLU A 514 -18.40 32.37 -11.21
N GLU A 515 -18.27 32.38 -9.87
CA GLU A 515 -17.15 33.03 -9.18
C GLU A 515 -15.84 32.24 -9.35
N ILE A 516 -15.89 30.90 -9.26
CA ILE A 516 -14.73 30.03 -9.53
C ILE A 516 -14.20 30.27 -10.96
N LEU A 517 -15.09 30.40 -11.94
CA LEU A 517 -14.72 30.70 -13.33
C LEU A 517 -14.05 32.09 -13.45
N LYS A 518 -14.57 33.11 -12.77
CA LYS A 518 -13.93 34.44 -12.74
C LYS A 518 -12.52 34.38 -12.16
N HIS A 519 -12.30 33.56 -11.14
CA HIS A 519 -10.96 33.33 -10.60
C HIS A 519 -10.05 32.67 -11.63
N ALA A 520 -10.50 31.63 -12.33
CA ALA A 520 -9.73 30.99 -13.41
C ALA A 520 -9.33 32.01 -14.50
N GLN A 521 -10.29 32.82 -14.94
CA GLN A 521 -10.11 33.84 -15.97
C GLN A 521 -9.21 35.01 -15.54
N THR A 522 -9.14 35.29 -14.24
CA THR A 522 -8.24 36.32 -13.67
C THR A 522 -6.84 35.76 -13.51
N LEU A 523 -6.75 34.49 -13.08
CA LEU A 523 -5.50 33.80 -12.83
C LEU A 523 -4.72 33.56 -14.14
N PHE A 524 -5.41 33.19 -15.22
CA PHE A 524 -4.80 33.02 -16.54
C PHE A 524 -5.67 33.61 -17.67
N PRO A 525 -5.60 34.94 -17.90
CA PRO A 525 -6.45 35.63 -18.87
C PRO A 525 -6.26 35.21 -20.33
N SER A 526 -5.09 34.66 -20.67
CA SER A 526 -4.72 34.21 -22.02
C SER A 526 -5.16 32.78 -22.34
N ILE A 527 -6.08 32.21 -21.55
CA ILE A 527 -6.53 30.83 -21.74
C ILE A 527 -7.19 30.63 -23.11
N GLN A 528 -6.71 29.64 -23.85
CA GLN A 528 -7.28 29.23 -25.13
C GLN A 528 -7.85 27.82 -25.00
N LEU A 529 -9.10 27.66 -25.41
CA LEU A 529 -9.82 26.38 -25.32
C LEU A 529 -10.27 25.94 -26.70
N ASN A 530 -10.14 24.65 -26.98
CA ASN A 530 -10.69 24.05 -28.20
C ASN A 530 -12.18 23.72 -28.00
N PHE A 531 -13.05 24.66 -28.35
CA PHE A 531 -14.50 24.49 -28.21
C PHE A 531 -15.07 23.41 -29.11
N GLU A 532 -14.52 23.18 -30.31
CA GLU A 532 -14.95 22.07 -31.17
C GLU A 532 -14.74 20.71 -30.48
N SER A 533 -13.58 20.55 -29.81
CA SER A 533 -13.31 19.36 -29.02
C SER A 533 -14.24 19.24 -27.82
N LEU A 534 -14.45 20.33 -27.05
CA LEU A 534 -15.35 20.35 -25.90
C LEU A 534 -16.80 20.01 -26.28
N GLU A 535 -17.33 20.62 -27.34
CA GLU A 535 -18.70 20.41 -27.82
C GLU A 535 -18.94 18.96 -28.30
N SER A 536 -17.88 18.22 -28.65
CA SER A 536 -17.97 16.79 -28.98
C SER A 536 -18.09 15.86 -27.75
N ILE A 537 -17.65 16.31 -26.56
CA ILE A 537 -17.55 15.46 -25.35
C ILE A 537 -18.90 14.94 -24.87
N PRO A 538 -19.98 15.76 -24.78
CA PRO A 538 -21.28 15.25 -24.31
C PRO A 538 -21.76 14.03 -25.10
N TYR A 539 -21.50 13.97 -26.42
CA TYR A 539 -21.86 12.83 -27.25
C TYR A 539 -21.00 11.59 -26.97
N LYS A 540 -19.68 11.78 -26.81
CA LYS A 540 -18.75 10.69 -26.44
C LYS A 540 -19.10 10.10 -25.08
N TRP A 541 -19.38 10.95 -24.11
CA TRP A 541 -19.74 10.53 -22.75
C TRP A 541 -21.12 9.87 -22.71
N LYS A 542 -22.11 10.33 -23.50
CA LYS A 542 -23.40 9.65 -23.68
C LYS A 542 -23.21 8.20 -24.13
N ASN A 543 -22.33 7.97 -25.10
CA ASN A 543 -22.03 6.63 -25.58
C ASN A 543 -21.39 5.76 -24.49
N GLU A 544 -20.48 6.33 -23.69
CA GLU A 544 -19.86 5.62 -22.56
C GLU A 544 -20.90 5.23 -21.50
N LEU A 545 -21.79 6.14 -21.11
CA LEU A 545 -22.89 5.84 -20.17
C LEU A 545 -23.81 4.73 -20.70
N LYS A 546 -24.22 4.82 -21.97
CA LYS A 546 -25.10 3.81 -22.60
C LYS A 546 -24.43 2.44 -22.75
N LYS A 547 -23.12 2.41 -23.03
CA LYS A 547 -22.35 1.17 -23.18
C LYS A 547 -22.45 0.27 -21.95
N TYR A 548 -22.50 0.85 -20.75
CA TYR A 548 -22.56 0.10 -19.48
C TYR A 548 -23.91 0.18 -18.77
N GLN A 549 -24.96 0.68 -19.44
CA GLN A 549 -26.30 0.84 -18.87
C GLN A 549 -26.90 -0.48 -18.36
N TYR A 550 -26.51 -1.61 -18.96
CA TYR A 550 -26.91 -2.95 -18.52
C TYR A 550 -26.39 -3.33 -17.12
N VAL A 551 -25.36 -2.65 -16.63
CA VAL A 551 -24.79 -2.82 -15.27
C VAL A 551 -25.14 -1.64 -14.37
N SER A 552 -24.95 -0.41 -14.86
CA SER A 552 -25.20 0.79 -14.04
C SER A 552 -26.68 1.02 -13.75
N LEU A 553 -27.56 0.50 -14.61
CA LEU A 553 -29.01 0.71 -14.55
C LEU A 553 -29.42 2.20 -14.53
N ILE A 554 -28.54 3.09 -15.00
CA ILE A 554 -28.84 4.51 -15.11
C ILE A 554 -29.97 4.73 -16.12
N SER A 555 -31.00 5.49 -15.75
CA SER A 555 -32.14 5.75 -16.65
C SER A 555 -31.73 6.65 -17.83
N ASP A 556 -32.41 6.49 -18.96
CA ASP A 556 -32.23 7.37 -20.11
C ASP A 556 -32.53 8.84 -19.77
N GLU A 557 -33.55 9.09 -18.92
CA GLU A 557 -33.84 10.42 -18.40
C GLU A 557 -32.64 11.04 -17.67
N LYS A 558 -32.00 10.27 -16.78
CA LYS A 558 -30.82 10.75 -16.03
C LYS A 558 -29.64 10.97 -16.97
N ILE A 559 -29.41 10.09 -17.95
CA ILE A 559 -28.40 10.32 -18.98
C ILE A 559 -28.68 11.64 -19.71
N ASP A 560 -29.91 11.85 -20.21
CA ASP A 560 -30.23 13.03 -21.00
C ASP A 560 -30.05 14.33 -20.19
N VAL A 561 -30.46 14.36 -18.92
CA VAL A 561 -30.23 15.52 -18.03
C VAL A 561 -28.76 15.80 -17.81
N LEU A 562 -27.92 14.78 -17.61
CA LEU A 562 -26.47 14.93 -17.46
C LEU A 562 -25.82 15.48 -18.74
N ILE A 563 -26.24 15.00 -19.91
CA ILE A 563 -25.72 15.44 -21.21
C ILE A 563 -26.13 16.88 -21.52
N GLU A 564 -27.40 17.23 -21.34
CA GLU A 564 -27.86 18.61 -21.56
C GLU A 564 -27.27 19.57 -20.53
N GLY A 565 -27.08 19.12 -19.28
CA GLY A 565 -26.35 19.84 -18.26
C GLY A 565 -24.92 20.17 -18.68
N LEU A 566 -24.15 19.19 -19.15
CA LEU A 566 -22.78 19.42 -19.62
C LEU A 566 -22.74 20.36 -20.83
N LYS A 567 -23.63 20.19 -21.81
CA LYS A 567 -23.74 21.10 -22.97
C LYS A 567 -24.00 22.54 -22.53
N LEU A 568 -24.92 22.74 -21.58
CA LEU A 568 -25.22 24.05 -21.02
C LEU A 568 -23.96 24.68 -20.40
N ARG A 569 -23.20 23.94 -19.59
CA ARG A 569 -21.97 24.46 -18.96
C ARG A 569 -20.91 24.84 -20.01
N ILE A 570 -20.76 24.04 -21.07
CA ILE A 570 -19.86 24.34 -22.19
C ILE A 570 -20.30 25.62 -22.92
N ALA A 571 -21.59 25.77 -23.21
CA ALA A 571 -22.14 26.97 -23.85
C ALA A 571 -21.92 28.23 -23.00
N LYS A 572 -22.20 28.16 -21.68
CA LYS A 572 -21.94 29.26 -20.75
C LYS A 572 -20.45 29.62 -20.69
N LEU A 573 -19.55 28.63 -20.66
CA LEU A 573 -18.11 28.88 -20.69
C LEU A 573 -17.70 29.62 -21.97
N LYS A 574 -18.26 29.20 -23.11
CA LYS A 574 -18.03 29.82 -24.42
C LYS A 574 -18.44 31.29 -24.42
N GLU A 575 -19.67 31.59 -24.02
CA GLU A 575 -20.19 32.97 -23.92
C GLU A 575 -19.33 33.85 -22.99
N ASN A 576 -18.96 33.34 -21.81
CA ASN A 576 -18.15 34.08 -20.84
C ASN A 576 -16.74 34.40 -21.35
N LEU A 577 -16.17 33.57 -22.21
CA LEU A 577 -14.85 33.83 -22.82
C LEU A 577 -14.95 34.73 -24.06
N PHE A 578 -16.03 34.65 -24.85
CA PHE A 578 -16.24 35.52 -26.01
C PHE A 578 -16.61 36.96 -25.65
N ASN A 579 -17.38 37.19 -24.58
CA ASN A 579 -17.78 38.54 -24.14
C ASN A 579 -16.62 39.42 -23.61
N ARG A 580 -15.37 38.94 -23.70
CA ARG A 580 -14.12 39.67 -23.39
C ARG A 580 -13.36 40.16 -24.64
N LEU A 581 -13.67 39.62 -25.82
CA LEU A 581 -13.14 40.06 -27.12
C LEU A 581 -14.02 41.18 -27.69
#